data_AF-A0A842W741-F1
#
_entry.id   AF-A0A842W741-F1
#
_cell.length_a   1.000
_cell.length_b   1.000
_cell.length_c   1.000
_cell.angle_alpha   90.00
_cell.angle_beta   90.00
_cell.angle_gamma   90.00
#
_symmetry.space_group_name_H-M   'P 1'
#
loop_
_entity.id
_entity.type
_entity.pdbx_description
1 polymer ?
#
loop_
_entity_poly.entity_id
_entity_poly.type
_entity_poly.pdbx_seq_one_letter_code
_entity_poly.pdbx_strand_id
1 'polypeptide(L)' 'MVAIKKSWLILLILLIIPIVTAPYWYGTGDDSGLVLHVACEGNFDDRSDLNNDGTQHGGVSITHGVKGRACGFDGIDDR' A
#
# COMPACT_ATOMS: atom_id res chain seq x y z
N MET A 1 30.46 37.64 -22.65
CA MET A 1 29.08 37.40 -22.12
C MET A 1 28.67 35.94 -22.36
N VAL A 2 29.02 35.00 -21.46
CA VAL A 2 28.56 33.60 -21.55
C VAL A 2 28.43 33.02 -20.13
N ALA A 3 27.37 33.39 -19.40
CA ALA A 3 27.10 32.78 -18.09
C ALA A 3 25.59 32.58 -17.79
N ILE A 4 24.70 32.90 -18.74
CA ILE A 4 23.25 32.89 -18.47
C ILE A 4 22.60 31.55 -18.85
N LYS A 5 23.18 30.76 -19.77
CA LYS A 5 22.54 29.54 -20.29
C LYS A 5 22.52 28.35 -19.31
N LYS A 6 23.46 28.28 -18.36
CA LYS A 6 23.56 27.16 -17.38
C LYS A 6 22.64 27.34 -16.16
N SER A 7 22.22 28.58 -15.87
CA SER A 7 21.39 28.91 -14.69
C SER A 7 19.97 28.34 -14.77
N TRP A 8 19.39 28.34 -15.97
CA TRP A 8 18.03 27.85 -16.20
C TRP A 8 17.91 26.34 -16.06
N LEU A 9 18.96 25.60 -16.41
CA LEU A 9 18.99 24.14 -16.29
C LEU A 9 18.97 23.70 -14.82
N ILE A 10 19.67 24.45 -13.95
CA ILE A 10 19.70 24.18 -12.50
C ILE A 10 18.34 24.45 -11.86
N LEU A 11 17.69 25.56 -12.25
CA LEU A 11 16.32 25.87 -11.81
C LEU A 11 15.30 24.82 -12.27
N LEU A 12 15.41 24.33 -13.50
CA LEU A 12 14.55 23.27 -14.02
C LEU A 12 14.72 21.96 -13.23
N ILE A 13 15.96 21.58 -12.93
CA ILE A 13 16.28 20.39 -12.13
C ILE A 13 15.70 20.52 -10.72
N LEU A 14 15.87 21.69 -10.07
CA LEU A 14 15.31 21.94 -8.73
C LEU A 14 13.77 21.93 -8.68
N LEU A 15 13.10 22.23 -9.79
CA LEU A 15 11.62 22.17 -9.87
C LEU A 15 11.12 20.75 -10.17
N ILE A 16 11.85 19.96 -10.97
CA ILE A 16 11.44 18.61 -11.36
C ILE A 16 11.74 17.58 -10.26
N ILE A 17 12.87 17.71 -9.55
CA ILE A 17 13.25 16.78 -8.46
C ILE A 17 12.13 16.57 -7.44
N PRO A 18 11.51 17.61 -6.84
CA PRO A 18 10.47 17.38 -5.85
C PRO A 18 9.21 16.75 -6.46
N ILE A 19 8.89 16.97 -7.73
CA ILE A 19 7.73 16.38 -8.41
C ILE A 19 7.95 14.87 -8.67
N VAL A 20 9.14 14.51 -9.15
CA VAL A 20 9.50 13.11 -9.41
C VAL A 20 9.72 12.36 -8.10
N THR A 21 10.19 13.03 -7.06
CA THR A 21 10.52 12.38 -5.79
C THR A 21 9.43 12.41 -4.73
N ALA A 22 8.48 13.35 -4.78
CA ALA A 22 7.33 13.41 -3.86
C ALA A 22 6.60 12.07 -3.65
N PRO A 23 6.36 11.22 -4.67
CA PRO A 23 5.74 9.91 -4.44
C PRO A 23 6.59 8.95 -3.60
N TYR A 24 7.90 9.20 -3.40
CA TYR A 24 8.76 8.39 -2.52
C TYR A 24 8.84 8.92 -1.07
N TRP A 25 8.32 10.12 -0.78
CA TRP A 25 8.38 10.73 0.57
C TRP A 25 7.09 10.61 1.37
N TYR A 26 6.02 10.08 0.78
CA TYR A 26 4.81 9.76 1.51
C TYR A 26 4.98 8.40 2.17
N GLY A 27 5.71 8.38 3.28
CA GLY A 27 5.71 7.23 4.19
C GLY A 27 4.29 7.03 4.69
N THR A 28 3.70 5.89 4.36
CA THR A 28 2.46 5.41 4.97
C THR A 28 2.69 5.33 6.48
N GLY A 29 1.70 5.77 7.27
CA GLY A 29 1.90 6.04 8.69
C GLY A 29 2.45 4.82 9.43
N ASP A 30 3.67 4.94 9.97
CA ASP A 30 4.39 3.97 10.82
C ASP A 30 3.94 2.48 10.69
N ASP A 31 3.91 1.98 9.45
CA ASP A 31 3.69 0.56 9.14
C ASP A 31 4.99 -0.24 9.29
N SER A 32 5.96 0.27 10.06
CA SER A 32 7.32 -0.28 10.16
C SER A 32 7.38 -1.73 10.67
N GLY A 33 6.29 -2.23 11.23
CA GLY A 33 6.10 -3.64 11.60
C GLY A 33 4.88 -4.33 10.97
N LEU A 34 4.14 -3.68 10.06
CA LEU A 34 3.02 -4.31 9.37
C LEU A 34 3.55 -5.29 8.33
N VAL A 35 3.24 -6.57 8.48
CA VAL A 35 3.71 -7.65 7.60
C VAL A 35 2.59 -8.33 6.81
N LEU A 36 1.34 -8.03 7.17
CA LEU A 36 0.13 -8.58 6.57
C LEU A 36 -1.07 -7.71 6.92
N HIS A 37 -1.87 -7.35 5.93
CA HIS A 37 -3.16 -6.69 6.13
C HIS A 37 -4.25 -7.33 5.26
N VAL A 38 -5.07 -8.21 5.86
CA VAL A 38 -6.18 -8.85 5.14
C VAL A 38 -7.48 -8.10 5.43
N ALA A 39 -7.94 -7.29 4.47
CA ALA A 39 -9.14 -6.45 4.62
C ALA A 39 -10.47 -7.22 4.42
N CYS A 40 -10.43 -8.40 3.79
CA CYS A 40 -11.61 -9.22 3.48
C CYS A 40 -12.70 -8.49 2.66
N GLU A 41 -12.29 -7.64 1.70
CA GLU A 41 -13.15 -6.85 0.81
C GLU A 41 -13.31 -7.51 -0.57
N GLY A 42 -14.00 -8.67 -0.61
CA GLY A 42 -14.24 -9.39 -1.87
C GLY A 42 -13.20 -10.48 -2.16
N ASN A 43 -12.04 -10.44 -1.51
CA ASN A 43 -10.98 -11.43 -1.56
C ASN A 43 -10.18 -11.47 -0.24
N PHE A 44 -9.18 -12.36 -0.17
CA PHE A 44 -8.30 -12.55 1.00
C PHE A 44 -6.86 -12.09 0.73
N ASP A 45 -6.70 -11.20 -0.26
CA ASP A 45 -5.41 -10.70 -0.70
C ASP A 45 -4.80 -9.75 0.35
N ASP A 46 -3.48 -9.73 0.41
CA ASP A 46 -2.72 -8.83 1.28
C ASP A 46 -2.77 -7.39 0.75
N ARG A 47 -3.14 -6.46 1.63
CA ARG A 47 -3.26 -5.02 1.36
C ARG A 47 -2.15 -4.20 2.02
N SER A 48 -1.10 -4.84 2.55
CA SER A 48 0.06 -4.12 3.09
C SER A 48 1.13 -3.80 2.04
N ASP A 49 0.85 -4.01 0.75
CA ASP A 49 1.81 -3.86 -0.36
C ASP A 49 3.07 -4.75 -0.24
N LEU A 50 3.00 -5.81 0.57
CA LEU A 50 4.08 -6.80 0.77
C LEU A 50 3.84 -8.11 0.02
N ASN A 51 2.71 -8.21 -0.67
CA ASN A 51 2.35 -9.31 -1.56
C ASN A 51 2.34 -10.66 -0.85
N ASN A 52 1.96 -10.69 0.43
CA ASN A 52 1.82 -11.89 1.24
C ASN A 52 0.46 -12.56 1.02
N ASP A 53 0.11 -12.75 -0.25
CA ASP A 53 -1.14 -13.38 -0.67
C ASP A 53 -1.13 -14.88 -0.39
N GLY A 54 -2.32 -15.48 -0.29
CA GLY A 54 -2.48 -16.91 -0.07
C GLY A 54 -3.80 -17.46 -0.57
N THR A 55 -3.95 -18.78 -0.48
CA THR A 55 -5.20 -19.47 -0.77
C THR A 55 -6.00 -19.63 0.52
N GLN A 56 -7.27 -19.25 0.46
CA GLN A 56 -8.21 -19.46 1.55
C GLN A 56 -8.54 -20.96 1.71
N HIS A 57 -8.49 -21.46 2.95
CA HIS A 57 -8.94 -22.80 3.34
C HIS A 57 -9.80 -22.71 4.62
N GLY A 58 -10.67 -23.69 4.85
CA GLY A 58 -11.39 -23.84 6.12
C GLY A 58 -12.51 -22.83 6.37
N GLY A 59 -13.52 -22.82 5.47
CA GLY A 59 -14.81 -22.19 5.77
C GLY A 59 -14.85 -20.66 5.91
N VAL A 60 -13.73 -19.94 5.76
CA VAL A 60 -13.70 -18.48 5.88
C VAL A 60 -14.61 -17.83 4.84
N SER A 61 -15.38 -16.82 5.24
CA SER A 61 -16.33 -16.12 4.38
C SER A 61 -16.17 -14.61 4.47
N ILE A 62 -16.84 -13.87 3.59
CA ILE A 62 -16.86 -12.40 3.61
C ILE A 62 -18.22 -11.94 4.16
N THR A 63 -18.21 -11.29 5.33
CA THR A 63 -19.41 -10.80 6.02
C THR A 63 -19.42 -9.26 6.15
N HIS A 64 -20.49 -8.69 6.68
CA HIS A 64 -20.56 -7.25 6.97
C HIS A 64 -19.72 -6.93 8.22
N GLY A 65 -18.82 -5.96 8.09
CA GLY A 65 -17.97 -5.49 9.19
C GLY A 65 -18.46 -4.18 9.79
N VAL A 66 -17.74 -3.70 10.82
CA VAL A 66 -17.96 -2.36 11.41
C VAL A 66 -17.74 -1.25 10.38
N LYS A 67 -16.77 -1.45 9.48
CA LYS A 67 -16.54 -0.62 8.30
C LYS A 67 -16.44 -1.53 7.08
N GLY A 68 -17.38 -1.44 6.16
CA GLY A 68 -17.35 -2.25 4.93
C GLY A 68 -17.54 -3.75 5.19
N ARG A 69 -16.57 -4.55 4.74
CA ARG A 69 -16.59 -6.02 4.85
C ARG A 69 -15.63 -6.51 5.94
N ALA A 70 -15.79 -7.76 6.35
CA ALA A 70 -14.94 -8.42 7.32
C ALA A 70 -14.81 -9.93 7.02
N CYS A 71 -13.77 -10.54 7.58
CA CYS A 71 -13.60 -11.99 7.55
C CYS A 71 -14.59 -12.65 8.53
N GLY A 72 -15.39 -13.59 8.05
CA GLY A 72 -16.26 -14.44 8.85
C GLY A 72 -15.62 -15.81 9.05
N PHE A 73 -15.44 -16.21 10.31
CA PHE A 73 -14.95 -17.54 10.69
C PHE A 73 -16.14 -18.40 11.09
N ASP A 74 -16.22 -19.63 10.58
CA ASP A 74 -17.34 -20.55 10.80
C ASP A 74 -17.28 -21.28 12.15
N GLY A 75 -16.12 -21.27 12.82
CA GLY A 75 -15.90 -21.86 14.12
C GLY A 75 -15.72 -23.39 14.09
N ILE A 76 -15.46 -23.95 12.91
CA ILE A 76 -15.17 -25.38 12.74
C ILE A 76 -13.65 -25.59 12.75
N ASP A 77 -13.19 -26.68 13.36
CA ASP A 77 -11.80 -27.13 13.26
C ASP A 77 -11.64 -27.94 11.97
N ASP A 78 -11.10 -27.30 10.93
CA ASP A 78 -10.84 -27.90 9.63
C ASP A 78 -9.51 -28.65 9.63
N ARG A 79 -9.49 -29.78 10.35
CA ARG A 79 -8.34 -30.68 10.44
C ARG A 79 -8.27 -31.68 9.28
#